data_AF-A0A358QRM5-F1
#
_entry.id   AF-A0A358QRM5-F1
#
_cell.length_a   1.000
_cell.length_b   1.000
_cell.length_c   1.000
_cell.angle_alpha   90.00
_cell.angle_beta   90.00
_cell.angle_gamma   90.00
#
_symmetry.space_group_name_H-M   'P 1'
#
loop_
_entity.id
_entity.type
_entity.pdbx_description
1 polymer ?
#
loop_
_entity_poly.entity_id
_entity_poly.type
_entity_poly.pdbx_seq_one_letter_code
_entity_poly.pdbx_strand_id
1 'polypeptide(L)'
;MKRVVLVLAVVLAVVLVAAGCSSSKNQAQNQPQNHQMMNTGDITQMINGNPGEMANVMSSQDTRGSMTKIMSSQQMQPAMMNMMHTPEMQKSMVSIMSSKETMGDMVKIMSDPAMRETMVNIMADPAMKETLQAMMQDQRIKPMLQQIMNK
;
A
#
# COMPACT_ATOMS: atom_id res chain seq x y z
N MET A 1 -36.29 -25.38 -15.66
CA MET A 1 -37.27 -24.85 -14.68
C MET A 1 -36.69 -24.67 -13.28
N LYS A 2 -36.04 -25.69 -12.66
CA LYS A 2 -35.48 -25.59 -11.29
C LYS A 2 -34.51 -24.42 -11.05
N ARG A 3 -33.63 -24.11 -12.03
CA ARG A 3 -32.67 -23.00 -11.93
C ARG A 3 -33.31 -21.61 -12.01
N VAL A 4 -34.40 -21.48 -12.78
CA VAL A 4 -35.14 -20.22 -12.92
C VAL A 4 -35.93 -19.94 -11.64
N VAL A 5 -36.54 -20.98 -11.04
CA VAL A 5 -37.22 -20.86 -9.74
C VAL A 5 -36.25 -20.44 -8.62
N LEU A 6 -35.02 -20.96 -8.65
CA LEU A 6 -34.01 -20.64 -7.64
C LEU A 6 -33.52 -19.18 -7.77
N VAL A 7 -33.30 -18.70 -8.99
CA VAL A 7 -32.89 -17.31 -9.24
C VAL A 7 -34.02 -16.34 -8.86
N LEU A 8 -35.28 -16.66 -9.19
CA LEU A 8 -36.42 -15.82 -8.86
C LEU A 8 -36.66 -15.75 -7.35
N ALA A 9 -36.44 -16.84 -6.62
CA ALA A 9 -36.53 -16.88 -5.16
C ALA A 9 -35.45 -16.02 -4.48
N VAL A 10 -34.23 -16.01 -5.01
CA VAL A 10 -33.12 -15.18 -4.48
C VAL A 10 -33.37 -13.71 -4.74
N VAL A 11 -33.88 -13.35 -5.93
CA VAL A 11 -34.20 -11.95 -6.25
C VAL A 11 -35.35 -11.43 -5.38
N LEU A 12 -36.38 -12.26 -5.10
CA LEU A 12 -37.48 -11.90 -4.20
C LEU A 12 -37.01 -11.72 -2.74
N ALA A 13 -36.05 -12.55 -2.29
CA ALA A 13 -35.48 -12.43 -0.95
C ALA A 13 -34.66 -11.14 -0.77
N VAL A 14 -33.95 -10.68 -1.81
CA VAL A 14 -33.16 -9.44 -1.75
C VAL A 14 -34.05 -8.19 -1.72
N VAL A 15 -35.20 -8.21 -2.39
CA VAL A 15 -36.14 -7.07 -2.37
C VAL A 15 -36.86 -6.93 -1.02
N LEU A 16 -37.12 -8.04 -0.31
CA LEU A 16 -37.73 -8.04 1.01
C LEU A 16 -36.84 -7.44 2.11
N VAL A 17 -35.52 -7.39 1.94
CA VAL A 17 -34.60 -6.78 2.92
C VAL A 17 -34.50 -5.25 2.75
N ALA A 18 -34.91 -4.71 1.59
CA ALA A 18 -34.87 -3.28 1.31
C ALA A 18 -36.15 -2.53 1.72
N ALA A 19 -37.24 -3.23 2.02
CA ALA A 19 -38.53 -2.65 2.38
C ALA A 19 -39.00 -3.08 3.79
N GLY A 20 -38.39 -2.46 4.81
CA GLY A 20 -39.05 -2.20 6.09
C GLY A 20 -39.10 -3.31 7.15
N CYS A 21 -38.28 -3.16 8.19
CA CYS A 21 -38.65 -3.51 9.57
C CYS A 21 -38.57 -2.25 10.43
N SER A 22 -39.60 -1.40 10.34
CA SER A 22 -39.96 -0.47 11.40
C SER A 22 -40.84 -1.21 12.40
N SER A 23 -40.33 -1.47 13.62
CA SER A 23 -41.06 -1.55 14.92
C SER A 23 -40.41 -2.52 15.92
N SER A 24 -39.86 -1.95 17.01
CA SER A 24 -39.80 -2.47 18.40
C SER A 24 -39.09 -1.39 19.22
N LYS A 25 -39.77 -0.42 19.85
CA LYS A 25 -40.50 -0.45 21.13
C LYS A 25 -39.76 -1.18 22.26
N ASN A 26 -39.41 -0.39 23.29
CA ASN A 26 -38.95 -0.73 24.64
C ASN A 26 -37.50 -1.18 24.86
N GLN A 27 -36.63 -0.21 25.17
CA GLN A 27 -35.89 -0.24 26.43
C GLN A 27 -35.72 1.20 26.93
N ALA A 28 -36.52 1.55 27.94
CA ALA A 28 -36.29 2.71 28.77
C ALA A 28 -35.27 2.30 29.83
N GLN A 29 -34.07 2.87 29.80
CA GLN A 29 -33.31 3.17 31.02
C GLN A 29 -32.10 4.08 30.70
N ASN A 30 -32.26 5.35 31.05
CA ASN A 30 -31.27 6.31 31.53
C ASN A 30 -29.87 6.31 30.89
N GLN A 31 -29.64 7.24 29.97
CA GLN A 31 -28.39 8.00 29.97
C GLN A 31 -28.56 9.36 29.28
N PRO A 32 -28.28 10.49 29.96
CA PRO A 32 -28.33 11.80 29.31
C PRO A 32 -27.21 11.92 28.27
N GLN A 33 -27.59 12.10 27.01
CA GLN A 33 -26.71 12.49 25.92
C GLN A 33 -26.25 13.93 26.16
N ASN A 34 -25.06 14.10 26.73
CA ASN A 34 -24.36 15.38 26.70
C ASN A 34 -23.47 15.42 25.44
N HIS A 35 -24.02 15.93 24.34
CA HIS A 35 -23.18 16.38 23.22
C HIS A 35 -22.49 17.68 23.66
N GLN A 36 -21.46 17.56 24.49
CA GLN A 36 -20.53 18.65 24.76
C GLN A 36 -19.81 18.98 23.46
N MET A 37 -20.23 20.08 22.84
CA MET A 37 -19.39 20.82 21.91
C MET A 37 -18.10 21.16 22.66
N MET A 38 -16.99 20.49 22.33
CA MET A 38 -15.70 20.78 22.95
C MET A 38 -15.35 22.24 22.68
N ASN A 39 -15.24 23.02 23.75
CA ASN A 39 -14.87 24.42 23.70
C ASN A 39 -13.40 24.52 23.30
N THR A 40 -13.05 25.41 22.36
CA THR A 40 -11.67 25.62 21.88
C THR A 40 -10.67 25.92 23.03
N GLY A 41 -11.18 26.44 24.16
CA GLY A 41 -10.43 26.62 25.41
C GLY A 41 -9.97 25.32 26.09
N ASP A 42 -10.76 24.24 26.03
CA ASP A 42 -10.44 22.94 26.66
C ASP A 42 -9.31 22.22 25.92
N ILE A 43 -9.27 22.32 24.59
CA ILE A 43 -8.21 21.71 23.77
C ILE A 43 -6.87 22.40 24.08
N THR A 44 -6.87 23.73 24.24
CA THR A 44 -5.65 24.49 24.54
C THR A 44 -5.14 24.20 25.95
N GLN A 45 -6.03 24.00 26.93
CA GLN A 45 -5.66 23.59 28.28
C GLN A 45 -5.17 22.14 28.37
N MET A 46 -5.75 21.20 27.58
CA MET A 46 -5.25 19.83 27.52
C MET A 46 -3.84 19.74 26.90
N ILE A 47 -3.57 20.51 25.84
CA ILE A 47 -2.26 20.52 25.17
C ILE A 47 -1.17 21.11 26.09
N ASN A 48 -1.50 22.14 26.86
CA ASN A 48 -0.51 22.86 27.68
C ASN A 48 -0.41 22.36 29.13
N GLY A 49 -1.42 21.63 29.61
CA GLY A 49 -1.56 21.25 31.02
C GLY A 49 -1.08 19.84 31.38
N ASN A 50 -1.03 18.89 30.43
CA ASN A 50 -0.66 17.51 30.75
C ASN A 50 -0.08 16.73 29.56
N PRO A 51 1.22 16.91 29.23
CA PRO A 51 1.86 16.21 28.11
C PRO A 51 1.87 14.68 28.27
N GLY A 52 1.84 14.17 29.51
CA GLY A 52 1.77 12.73 29.80
C GLY A 52 0.45 12.11 29.39
N GLU A 53 -0.68 12.79 29.63
CA GLU A 53 -1.98 12.30 29.17
C GLU A 53 -2.18 12.48 27.67
N MET A 54 -1.66 13.54 27.07
CA MET A 54 -1.66 13.67 25.60
C MET A 54 -0.87 12.54 24.93
N ALA A 55 0.29 12.17 25.48
CA ALA A 55 1.04 11.00 25.00
C ALA A 55 0.23 9.70 25.14
N ASN A 56 -0.48 9.52 26.26
CA ASN A 56 -1.33 8.34 26.47
C ASN A 56 -2.49 8.28 25.45
N VAL A 57 -3.18 9.41 25.22
CA VAL A 57 -4.23 9.51 24.20
C VAL A 57 -3.67 9.26 22.80
N MET A 58 -2.54 9.87 22.42
CA MET A 58 -1.93 9.64 21.11
C MET A 58 -1.47 8.20 20.91
N SER A 59 -1.10 7.51 21.99
CA SER A 59 -0.71 6.11 21.97
C SER A 59 -1.90 5.14 22.05
N SER A 60 -3.12 5.64 22.31
CA SER A 60 -4.34 4.84 22.45
C SER A 60 -4.69 4.10 21.17
N GLN A 61 -5.42 2.99 21.30
CA GLN A 61 -5.84 2.18 20.16
C GLN A 61 -6.71 2.96 19.16
N ASP A 62 -7.58 3.85 19.65
CA ASP A 62 -8.46 4.68 18.82
C ASP A 62 -7.68 5.73 18.02
N THR A 63 -6.68 6.35 18.65
CA THR A 63 -5.81 7.30 17.95
C THR A 63 -4.88 6.59 16.96
N ARG A 64 -4.35 5.42 17.31
CA ARG A 64 -3.60 4.57 16.36
C ARG A 64 -4.45 4.19 15.15
N GLY A 65 -5.69 3.73 15.37
CA GLY A 65 -6.61 3.38 14.30
C GLY A 65 -6.95 4.57 13.40
N SER A 66 -7.15 5.75 14.00
CA SER A 66 -7.35 7.01 13.26
C SER A 66 -6.12 7.40 12.44
N MET A 67 -4.92 7.27 13.01
CA MET A 67 -3.66 7.54 12.31
C MET A 67 -3.43 6.57 11.16
N THR A 68 -3.68 5.28 11.36
CA THR A 68 -3.62 4.27 10.30
C THR A 68 -4.57 4.62 9.16
N LYS A 69 -5.81 5.02 9.49
CA LYS A 69 -6.80 5.45 8.48
C LYS A 69 -6.35 6.69 7.69
N ILE A 70 -5.70 7.64 8.36
CA ILE A 70 -5.12 8.82 7.70
C ILE A 70 -3.97 8.39 6.78
N MET A 71 -3.01 7.59 7.28
CA MET A 71 -1.88 7.11 6.50
C MET A 71 -2.29 6.25 5.30
N SER A 72 -3.37 5.46 5.43
CA SER A 72 -3.93 4.66 4.35
C SER A 72 -4.89 5.43 3.44
N SER A 73 -5.11 6.72 3.68
CA SER A 73 -6.04 7.53 2.90
C SER A 73 -5.47 7.86 1.52
N GLN A 74 -6.35 8.06 0.54
CA GLN A 74 -5.95 8.48 -0.81
C GLN A 74 -5.19 9.81 -0.80
N GLN A 75 -5.49 10.69 0.17
CA GLN A 75 -4.84 11.98 0.35
C GLN A 75 -3.36 11.84 0.77
N MET A 76 -2.99 10.74 1.43
CA MET A 76 -1.60 10.46 1.83
C MET A 76 -0.78 9.76 0.74
N GLN A 77 -1.41 9.22 -0.30
CA GLN A 77 -0.70 8.53 -1.38
C GLN A 77 0.36 9.40 -2.08
N PRO A 78 0.09 10.68 -2.42
CA PRO A 78 1.11 11.54 -3.04
C PRO A 78 2.29 11.78 -2.11
N ALA A 79 2.04 11.98 -0.81
CA ALA A 79 3.09 12.17 0.18
C ALA A 79 3.97 10.91 0.31
N MET A 80 3.36 9.73 0.33
CA MET A 80 4.08 8.46 0.37
C MET A 80 4.87 8.21 -0.92
N MET A 81 4.31 8.52 -2.08
CA MET A 81 5.04 8.44 -3.36
C MET A 81 6.23 9.39 -3.40
N ASN A 82 6.07 10.62 -2.92
CA ASN A 82 7.17 11.57 -2.82
C ASN A 82 8.29 11.05 -1.90
N MET A 83 7.92 10.38 -0.80
CA MET A 83 8.88 9.74 0.09
C MET A 83 9.65 8.61 -0.61
N MET A 84 9.02 7.85 -1.50
CA MET A 84 9.71 6.80 -2.28
C MET A 84 10.74 7.35 -3.27
N HIS A 85 10.61 8.61 -3.67
CA HIS A 85 11.56 9.25 -4.57
C HIS A 85 12.74 9.92 -3.85
N THR A 86 12.83 9.86 -2.51
CA THR A 86 13.97 10.44 -1.81
C THR A 86 15.26 9.66 -2.06
N PRO A 87 16.43 10.31 -2.10
CA PRO A 87 17.71 9.63 -2.31
C PRO A 87 17.97 8.51 -1.29
N GLU A 88 17.57 8.72 -0.02
CA GLU A 88 17.73 7.76 1.05
C GLU A 88 16.88 6.51 0.81
N MET A 89 15.63 6.68 0.34
CA MET A 89 14.75 5.58 0.02
C MET A 89 15.21 4.82 -1.23
N GLN A 90 15.65 5.55 -2.27
CA GLN A 90 16.25 4.94 -3.46
C GLN A 90 17.48 4.09 -3.12
N LYS A 91 18.39 4.62 -2.29
CA LYS A 91 19.57 3.89 -1.82
C LYS A 91 19.19 2.63 -1.04
N SER A 92 18.19 2.74 -0.17
CA SER A 92 17.68 1.61 0.60
C SER A 92 17.08 0.54 -0.32
N MET A 93 16.32 0.96 -1.34
CA MET A 93 15.74 0.07 -2.34
C MET A 93 16.83 -0.65 -3.12
N VAL A 94 17.86 0.05 -3.61
CA VAL A 94 19.01 -0.59 -4.29
C VAL A 94 19.70 -1.62 -3.39
N SER A 95 19.85 -1.32 -2.09
CA SER A 95 20.42 -2.27 -1.12
C SER A 95 19.58 -3.54 -0.97
N ILE A 96 18.25 -3.40 -0.91
CA ILE A 96 17.33 -4.53 -0.82
C ILE A 96 17.39 -5.37 -2.11
N MET A 97 17.36 -4.71 -3.26
CA MET A 97 17.43 -5.32 -4.59
C MET A 97 18.75 -6.07 -4.82
N SER A 98 19.84 -5.59 -4.22
CA SER A 98 21.17 -6.19 -4.32
C SER A 98 21.43 -7.29 -3.27
N SER A 99 20.46 -7.57 -2.39
CA SER A 99 20.60 -8.64 -1.41
C SER A 99 20.55 -10.02 -2.08
N LYS A 100 21.21 -11.02 -1.49
CA LYS A 100 21.29 -12.38 -2.08
C LYS A 100 19.91 -13.02 -2.27
N GLU A 101 19.00 -12.77 -1.34
CA GLU A 101 17.62 -13.29 -1.38
C GLU A 101 16.89 -12.70 -2.58
N THR A 102 16.83 -11.37 -2.68
CA THR A 102 16.11 -10.68 -3.77
C THR A 102 16.76 -10.90 -5.14
N MET A 103 18.09 -11.03 -5.20
CA MET A 103 18.82 -11.23 -6.46
C MET A 103 18.38 -12.52 -7.17
N GLY A 104 18.09 -13.59 -6.44
CA GLY A 104 17.58 -14.84 -7.02
C GLY A 104 16.23 -14.66 -7.72
N ASP A 105 15.31 -13.97 -7.05
CA ASP A 105 13.99 -13.66 -7.60
C ASP A 105 14.08 -12.73 -8.81
N MET A 106 14.99 -11.76 -8.79
CA MET A 106 15.24 -10.88 -9.93
C MET A 106 15.73 -11.64 -11.16
N VAL A 107 16.69 -12.55 -10.99
CA VAL A 107 17.18 -13.38 -12.11
C VAL A 107 16.03 -14.21 -12.68
N LYS A 108 15.16 -14.77 -11.83
CA LYS A 108 13.98 -15.52 -12.27
C LYS A 108 13.01 -14.64 -13.08
N ILE A 109 12.72 -13.43 -12.60
CA ILE A 109 11.84 -12.49 -13.33
C ILE A 109 12.47 -12.08 -14.66
N MET A 110 13.75 -11.71 -14.67
CA MET A 110 14.46 -11.25 -15.87
C MET A 110 14.67 -12.34 -16.91
N SER A 111 14.68 -13.61 -16.50
CA SER A 111 14.78 -14.76 -17.39
C SER A 111 13.42 -15.31 -17.84
N ASP A 112 12.32 -14.77 -17.32
CA ASP A 112 10.98 -15.13 -17.78
C ASP A 112 10.80 -14.75 -19.26
N PRO A 113 10.33 -15.67 -20.13
CA PRO A 113 10.12 -15.38 -21.54
C PRO A 113 9.21 -14.17 -21.81
N ALA A 114 8.22 -13.93 -20.95
CA ALA A 114 7.31 -12.79 -21.08
C ALA A 114 8.03 -11.45 -20.83
N MET A 115 9.13 -11.45 -20.09
CA MET A 115 9.96 -10.26 -19.84
C MET A 115 10.97 -9.99 -20.95
N ARG A 116 11.15 -10.91 -21.90
CA ARG A 116 12.21 -10.80 -22.92
C ARG A 116 12.10 -9.52 -23.74
N GLU A 117 10.89 -9.19 -24.22
CA GLU A 117 10.67 -7.97 -25.02
C GLU A 117 10.99 -6.72 -24.20
N THR A 118 10.49 -6.64 -22.97
CA THR A 118 10.77 -5.53 -22.06
C THR A 118 12.26 -5.38 -21.78
N MET A 119 12.97 -6.48 -21.53
CA MET A 119 14.41 -6.46 -21.29
C MET A 119 15.19 -5.99 -22.52
N VAL A 120 14.80 -6.43 -23.72
CA VAL A 120 15.40 -5.95 -24.97
C VAL A 120 15.17 -4.45 -25.13
N ASN A 121 13.96 -3.96 -24.89
CA ASN A 121 13.63 -2.54 -25.01
C ASN A 121 14.44 -1.69 -24.01
N ILE A 122 14.59 -2.15 -22.77
CA ILE A 122 15.44 -1.48 -21.76
C ILE A 122 16.89 -1.44 -22.23
N MET A 123 17.44 -2.57 -22.69
CA MET A 123 18.84 -2.63 -23.17
C MET A 123 19.06 -1.85 -24.48
N ALA A 124 18.02 -1.63 -25.28
CA ALA A 124 18.10 -0.82 -26.49
C ALA A 124 17.95 0.68 -26.21
N ASP A 125 17.55 1.08 -24.99
CA ASP A 125 17.38 2.48 -24.62
C ASP A 125 18.75 3.22 -24.68
N PRO A 126 18.83 4.38 -25.35
CA PRO A 126 20.07 5.14 -25.44
C PRO A 126 20.69 5.51 -24.07
N ALA A 127 19.87 5.70 -23.04
CA ALA A 127 20.34 6.01 -21.69
C ALA A 127 21.14 4.85 -21.07
N MET A 128 20.94 3.62 -21.55
CA MET A 128 21.65 2.43 -21.08
C MET A 128 23.01 2.22 -21.76
N LYS A 129 23.34 3.01 -22.80
CA LYS A 129 24.54 2.82 -23.63
C LYS A 129 25.84 2.74 -22.80
N GLU A 130 26.05 3.70 -21.90
CA GLU A 130 27.27 3.77 -21.09
C GLU A 130 27.34 2.60 -20.10
N THR A 131 26.21 2.24 -19.47
CA THR A 131 26.13 1.10 -18.57
C THR A 131 26.41 -0.21 -19.29
N LEU A 132 25.85 -0.41 -20.49
CA LEU A 132 26.10 -1.59 -21.30
C LEU A 132 27.57 -1.68 -21.72
N GLN A 133 28.16 -0.56 -22.15
CA GLN A 133 29.58 -0.50 -22.49
C GLN A 133 30.46 -0.87 -21.29
N ALA A 134 30.16 -0.35 -20.11
CA ALA A 134 30.87 -0.71 -18.87
C ALA A 134 30.72 -2.20 -18.53
N MET A 135 29.51 -2.76 -18.66
CA MET A 135 29.26 -4.19 -18.42
C MET A 135 30.01 -5.09 -19.41
N MET A 136 30.09 -4.72 -20.69
CA MET A 136 30.87 -5.48 -21.67
C MET A 136 32.37 -5.47 -21.37
N GLN A 137 32.85 -4.44 -20.65
CA GLN A 137 34.23 -4.34 -20.21
C GLN A 137 34.48 -5.02 -18.85
N ASP A 138 33.44 -5.44 -18.14
CA ASP A 138 33.56 -6.13 -16.86
C ASP A 138 34.15 -7.54 -17.04
N GLN A 139 35.20 -7.83 -16.27
CA GLN A 139 35.95 -9.09 -16.33
C GLN A 139 35.08 -10.32 -16.02
N ARG A 140 33.99 -10.15 -15.27
CA ARG A 140 33.05 -11.23 -14.94
C ARG A 140 32.15 -11.58 -16.12
N ILE A 141 31.88 -10.62 -17.00
CA ILE A 141 30.94 -10.75 -18.13
C ILE A 141 31.67 -11.10 -19.43
N LYS A 142 32.89 -10.58 -19.64
CA LYS A 142 33.69 -10.81 -20.85
C LYS A 142 33.77 -12.27 -21.32
N PRO A 143 34.06 -13.27 -20.45
CA PRO A 143 34.16 -14.66 -20.89
C PRO A 143 32.84 -15.18 -21.48
N MET A 144 31.70 -14.79 -20.88
CA MET A 144 30.39 -15.20 -21.38
C MET A 144 30.09 -14.56 -22.74
N LEU A 145 30.40 -13.28 -22.91
CA LEU A 145 30.21 -12.59 -24.19
C LEU A 145 31.04 -13.22 -25.30
N GLN A 146 32.29 -13.58 -25.02
CA GLN A 146 33.15 -14.28 -25.98
C GLN A 146 32.57 -15.63 -26.39
N GLN A 147 32.02 -16.40 -25.44
CA GLN A 147 31.36 -17.67 -25.74
C GLN A 147 30.11 -17.49 -26.61
N ILE A 148 29.35 -16.41 -26.41
CA ILE A 148 28.15 -16.11 -27.20
C ILE A 148 28.53 -15.68 -28.63
N MET A 149 29.58 -14.86 -28.79
CA MET A 149 30.00 -14.34 -30.10
C MET A 149 30.76 -15.36 -30.96
N ASN A 150 31.39 -16.36 -30.33
CA ASN A 150 32.14 -17.42 -31.02
C ASN A 150 31.28 -18.65 -31.36
N LYS A 151 29.97 -18.57 -31.13
CA LYS A 151 28.96 -19.57 -31.52
C LYS A 151 28.21 -19.10 -32.76
#